data_AF-A0A0G0R0U0-F1
#
_entry.id   AF-A0A0G0R0U0-F1
#
_cell.length_a   1.000
_cell.length_b   1.000
_cell.length_c   1.000
_cell.angle_alpha   90.00
_cell.angle_beta   90.00
_cell.angle_gamma   90.00
#
_symmetry.space_group_name_H-M   'P 1'
#
loop_
_entity.id
_entity.type
_entity.pdbx_description
1 polymer ?
#
loop_
_entity_poly.entity_id
_entity_poly.type
_entity_poly.pdbx_seq_one_letter_code
_entity_poly.pdbx_strand_id
1 'polypeptide(L)'
;MKLFSIKKDLETIKDFWRFFSNRFPLVSKLINVLSVLLKWILIIIIPISIFFGLLGFLSELPERTVYDKCGRKPTVYVAPRTDSCKLAENLKDLLQESPNFIDSEEKKRERLELYEELCKSQKTRQVQAAQEYENYQNCRSKVLEMFFWN
;
A
#
# COMPACT_ATOMS: atom_id res chain seq x y z
N MET A 1 -18.14 44.30 -9.49
CA MET A 1 -19.40 44.54 -10.23
C MET A 1 -20.09 43.24 -10.71
N LYS A 2 -20.10 42.14 -9.93
CA LYS A 2 -20.79 40.87 -10.31
C LYS A 2 -21.98 40.49 -9.41
N LEU A 3 -22.07 41.07 -8.21
CA LEU A 3 -23.15 40.82 -7.24
C LEU A 3 -24.52 41.36 -7.68
N PHE A 4 -24.55 42.47 -8.43
CA PHE A 4 -25.80 43.08 -8.89
C PHE A 4 -26.49 42.29 -10.02
N SER A 5 -25.73 41.59 -10.87
CA SER A 5 -26.31 40.76 -11.94
C SER A 5 -26.98 39.52 -11.36
N ILE A 6 -26.29 38.78 -10.47
CA ILE A 6 -26.81 37.54 -9.86
C ILE A 6 -28.13 37.79 -9.12
N LYS A 7 -28.26 38.94 -8.45
CA LYS A 7 -29.48 39.30 -7.71
C LYS A 7 -30.67 39.55 -8.65
N LYS A 8 -30.43 40.25 -9.77
CA LYS A 8 -31.43 40.52 -10.81
C LYS A 8 -31.83 39.25 -11.56
N ASP A 9 -30.87 38.36 -11.80
CA ASP A 9 -31.10 37.06 -12.42
C ASP A 9 -31.95 36.15 -11.50
N LEU A 10 -31.70 36.20 -10.18
CA LEU A 10 -32.50 35.51 -9.16
C LEU A 10 -33.95 36.01 -9.10
N GLU A 11 -34.17 37.33 -9.16
CA GLU A 11 -35.52 37.90 -9.21
C GLU A 11 -36.25 37.49 -10.49
N THR A 12 -35.57 37.52 -11.63
CA THR A 12 -36.15 37.11 -12.92
C THR A 12 -36.54 35.63 -12.94
N ILE A 13 -35.68 34.76 -12.39
CA ILE A 13 -35.97 33.33 -12.25
C ILE A 13 -37.15 33.10 -11.31
N LYS A 14 -37.24 33.86 -10.20
CA LYS A 14 -38.33 33.75 -9.22
C LYS A 14 -39.67 34.16 -9.81
N ASP A 15 -39.71 35.23 -10.60
CA ASP A 15 -40.92 35.70 -11.27
C ASP A 15 -41.35 34.75 -12.40
N PHE A 16 -40.39 34.21 -13.16
CA PHE A 16 -40.65 33.13 -14.11
C PHE A 16 -41.23 31.90 -13.42
N TRP A 17 -40.68 31.51 -12.27
CA TRP A 17 -41.17 30.38 -11.48
C TRP A 17 -42.59 30.61 -10.96
N ARG A 18 -42.92 31.81 -10.48
CA ARG A 18 -44.28 32.19 -10.06
C ARG A 18 -45.28 32.11 -11.20
N PHE A 19 -44.89 32.62 -12.37
CA PHE A 19 -45.72 32.56 -13.56
C PHE A 19 -45.95 31.11 -14.00
N PHE A 20 -44.88 30.31 -14.04
CA PHE A 20 -44.92 28.89 -14.40
C PHE A 20 -45.77 28.07 -13.41
N SER A 21 -45.62 28.30 -12.10
CA SER A 21 -46.38 27.59 -11.08
C SER A 21 -47.87 27.89 -11.12
N ASN A 22 -48.25 29.14 -11.43
CA ASN A 22 -49.65 29.52 -11.55
C ASN A 22 -50.30 28.92 -12.81
N ARG A 23 -49.56 28.79 -13.91
CA ARG A 23 -50.09 28.27 -15.18
C ARG A 23 -50.12 26.75 -15.24
N PHE A 24 -49.18 26.07 -14.56
CA PHE A 24 -49.10 24.61 -14.51
C PHE A 24 -49.03 24.11 -13.06
N PRO A 25 -50.16 24.17 -12.31
CA PRO A 25 -50.17 23.88 -10.88
C PRO A 25 -49.82 22.42 -10.55
N LEU A 26 -50.17 21.47 -11.43
CA LEU A 26 -49.82 20.05 -11.27
C LEU A 26 -48.31 19.82 -11.46
N VAL A 27 -47.72 20.44 -12.47
CA VAL A 27 -46.28 20.35 -12.74
C VAL A 27 -45.47 20.99 -11.62
N SER A 28 -45.92 22.14 -11.09
CA SER A 28 -45.28 22.78 -9.94
C SER A 28 -45.34 21.93 -8.67
N LYS A 29 -46.46 21.27 -8.39
CA LYS A 29 -46.57 20.33 -7.26
C LYS A 29 -45.62 19.14 -7.44
N LEU A 30 -45.56 18.55 -8.64
CA LEU A 30 -44.64 17.45 -8.95
C LEU A 30 -43.17 17.86 -8.77
N ILE A 31 -42.77 19.03 -9.26
CA ILE A 31 -41.39 19.53 -9.11
C ILE A 31 -41.06 19.75 -7.63
N ASN A 32 -41.99 20.28 -6.83
CA ASN A 32 -41.78 20.47 -5.39
C ASN A 32 -41.62 19.12 -4.67
N VAL A 33 -42.44 18.13 -5.00
CA VAL A 33 -42.30 16.76 -4.45
C VAL A 33 -40.96 16.15 -4.85
N LEU A 34 -40.56 16.28 -6.13
CA LEU A 34 -39.27 15.79 -6.62
C LEU A 34 -38.09 16.49 -5.93
N SER A 35 -38.20 17.81 -5.71
CA SER A 35 -37.20 18.60 -5.00
C SER A 35 -37.06 18.16 -3.53
N VAL A 36 -38.18 17.89 -2.86
CA VAL A 36 -38.17 17.35 -1.49
C VAL A 36 -37.52 15.96 -1.47
N LEU A 37 -37.89 15.07 -2.39
CA LEU A 37 -37.27 13.74 -2.51
C LEU A 37 -35.76 13.82 -2.76
N LEU A 38 -35.31 14.70 -3.66
CA LEU A 38 -33.89 14.92 -3.94
C LEU A 38 -33.14 15.45 -2.71
N LYS A 39 -33.75 16.37 -1.94
CA LYS A 39 -33.17 16.86 -0.68
C LYS A 39 -32.98 15.72 0.32
N TRP A 40 -33.97 14.83 0.48
CA TRP A 40 -33.84 13.66 1.35
C TRP A 40 -32.72 12.71 0.90
N ILE A 41 -32.60 12.48 -0.40
CA ILE A 41 -31.50 11.68 -0.97
C ILE A 41 -30.15 12.31 -0.62
N LEU A 42 -29.98 13.63 -0.81
CA LEU A 42 -28.73 14.32 -0.48
C LEU A 42 -28.42 14.30 1.02
N ILE A 43 -29.44 14.48 1.87
CA ILE A 43 -29.31 14.39 3.34
C ILE A 43 -28.82 13.00 3.77
N ILE A 44 -29.18 11.94 3.04
CA ILE A 44 -28.75 10.56 3.35
C ILE A 44 -27.38 10.27 2.74
N ILE A 45 -27.12 10.64 1.49
CA ILE A 45 -25.88 10.30 0.79
C ILE A 45 -24.69 11.05 1.40
N ILE A 46 -24.82 12.34 1.70
CA ILE A 46 -23.71 13.16 2.24
C ILE A 46 -23.09 12.55 3.51
N PRO A 47 -23.86 12.22 4.58
CA PRO A 47 -23.28 11.62 5.78
C PRO A 47 -22.72 10.23 5.52
N ILE A 48 -23.32 9.44 4.63
CA ILE A 48 -22.79 8.14 4.23
C ILE A 48 -21.42 8.30 3.55
N SER A 49 -21.30 9.21 2.59
CA SER A 49 -20.04 9.48 1.90
C SER A 49 -18.96 9.99 2.86
N ILE A 50 -19.32 10.89 3.77
CA ILE A 50 -18.40 11.36 4.82
C ILE A 50 -17.97 10.20 5.70
N PHE A 51 -18.90 9.37 6.16
CA PHE A 51 -18.62 8.22 7.00
C PHE A 51 -17.67 7.23 6.33
N PHE A 52 -17.92 6.86 5.07
CA PHE A 52 -17.03 5.98 4.31
C PHE A 52 -15.66 6.61 4.04
N GLY A 53 -15.60 7.91 3.75
CA GLY A 53 -14.34 8.63 3.60
C GLY A 53 -13.52 8.64 4.90
N LEU A 54 -14.19 8.82 6.03
CA LEU A 54 -13.57 8.82 7.36
C LEU A 54 -13.09 7.42 7.76
N LEU A 55 -13.87 6.38 7.47
CA LEU A 55 -13.45 4.98 7.65
C LEU A 55 -12.21 4.64 6.80
N GLY A 56 -12.20 5.05 5.54
CA GLY A 56 -11.03 4.88 4.67
C GLY A 56 -9.79 5.55 5.25
N PHE A 57 -9.90 6.82 5.64
CA PHE A 57 -8.82 7.57 6.26
C PHE A 57 -8.30 6.91 7.55
N LEU A 58 -9.21 6.50 8.45
CA LEU A 58 -8.85 5.82 9.70
C LEU A 58 -8.16 4.48 9.46
N SER A 59 -8.51 3.77 8.37
CA SER A 59 -7.88 2.48 8.03
C SER A 59 -6.43 2.61 7.55
N GLU A 60 -6.05 3.77 7.02
CA GLU A 60 -4.69 4.03 6.52
C GLU A 60 -3.73 4.57 7.61
N LEU A 61 -4.26 5.21 8.65
CA LEU A 61 -3.47 5.77 9.76
C LEU A 61 -2.49 4.77 10.41
N PRO A 62 -2.88 3.50 10.68
CA PRO A 62 -1.98 2.56 11.33
C PRO A 62 -0.77 2.23 10.45
N GLU A 63 -0.99 1.94 9.16
CA GLU A 63 0.09 1.62 8.22
C GLU A 63 1.01 2.82 7.97
N ARG A 64 0.45 4.04 7.91
CA ARG A 64 1.27 5.26 7.84
C ARG A 64 2.16 5.44 9.06
N THR A 65 1.61 5.20 10.24
CA THR A 65 2.35 5.31 11.50
C THR A 65 3.41 4.21 11.63
N VAL A 66 3.11 3.01 11.14
CA VAL A 66 4.08 1.92 11.04
C VAL A 66 5.22 2.33 10.10
N TYR A 67 4.92 2.92 8.95
CA TYR A 67 5.95 3.40 8.03
C TYR A 67 6.84 4.49 8.67
N ASP A 68 6.24 5.47 9.34
CA ASP A 68 6.99 6.58 9.96
C ASP A 68 7.89 6.12 11.13
N LYS A 69 7.43 5.13 11.91
CA LYS A 69 8.18 4.62 13.08
C LYS A 69 9.13 3.46 12.78
N CYS A 70 8.71 2.55 11.91
CA CYS A 70 9.41 1.29 11.63
C CYS A 70 10.12 1.30 10.27
N GLY A 71 9.89 2.32 9.43
CA GLY A 71 10.45 2.42 8.09
C GLY A 71 9.73 1.51 7.08
N ARG A 72 10.40 1.25 5.95
CA ARG A 72 9.87 0.37 4.91
C ARG A 72 9.94 -1.09 5.35
N LYS A 73 8.91 -1.85 4.97
CA LYS A 73 8.95 -3.31 5.06
C LYS A 73 10.18 -3.84 4.30
N PRO A 74 11.08 -4.57 4.97
CA PRO A 74 12.26 -5.12 4.30
C PRO A 74 11.84 -6.13 3.23
N THR A 75 12.61 -6.17 2.14
CA THR A 75 12.39 -7.13 1.07
C THR A 75 12.74 -8.52 1.56
N VAL A 76 11.86 -9.50 1.33
CA VAL A 76 12.16 -10.90 1.64
C VAL A 76 13.39 -11.31 0.85
N TYR A 77 14.38 -11.89 1.52
CA TYR A 77 15.56 -12.42 0.84
C TYR A 77 15.12 -13.49 -0.17
N VAL A 78 15.39 -13.24 -1.44
CA VAL A 78 15.20 -14.23 -2.50
C VAL A 78 16.52 -14.95 -2.68
N ALA A 79 16.51 -16.28 -2.44
CA ALA A 79 17.70 -17.08 -2.67
C ALA A 79 18.19 -16.94 -4.13
N PRO A 80 19.50 -16.82 -4.35
CA PRO A 80 20.05 -16.74 -5.69
C PRO A 80 19.69 -18.00 -6.48
N ARG A 81 19.57 -17.84 -7.80
CA ARG A 81 19.18 -18.90 -8.73
C ARG A 81 20.15 -20.10 -8.73
N THR A 82 21.37 -19.88 -8.28
CA THR A 82 22.43 -20.88 -8.16
C THR A 82 22.92 -20.88 -6.72
N ASP A 83 22.77 -22.02 -6.05
CA ASP A 83 23.19 -22.20 -4.66
C ASP A 83 24.71 -22.37 -4.60
N SER A 84 25.40 -21.33 -4.15
CA SER A 84 26.86 -21.32 -4.04
C SER A 84 27.36 -22.32 -2.98
N CYS A 85 26.55 -22.65 -1.98
CA CYS A 85 26.89 -23.67 -1.00
C CYS A 85 26.89 -25.06 -1.64
N LYS A 86 25.87 -25.36 -2.45
CA LYS A 86 25.79 -26.63 -3.19
C LYS A 86 26.93 -26.77 -4.20
N LEU A 87 27.32 -25.66 -4.84
CA LEU A 87 28.48 -25.63 -5.74
C LEU A 87 29.80 -25.91 -5.00
N ALA A 88 29.98 -25.35 -3.80
CA ALA A 88 31.14 -25.61 -2.96
C ALA A 88 31.19 -27.09 -2.53
N GLU A 89 30.07 -27.65 -2.07
CA GLU A 89 29.96 -29.07 -1.69
C GLU A 89 30.33 -29.99 -2.85
N ASN A 90 29.70 -29.80 -4.02
CA ASN A 90 30.00 -30.62 -5.20
C ASN A 90 31.47 -30.52 -5.62
N LEU A 91 32.08 -29.34 -5.53
CA LEU A 91 33.48 -29.14 -5.91
C LEU A 91 34.44 -29.77 -4.90
N LYS A 92 34.06 -29.77 -3.62
CA LYS A 92 34.80 -30.44 -2.55
C LYS A 92 34.79 -31.95 -2.72
N ASP A 93 33.66 -32.54 -3.08
CA ASP A 93 33.52 -33.97 -3.35
C ASP A 93 34.39 -34.39 -4.55
N LEU A 94 34.35 -33.61 -5.64
CA LEU A 94 35.18 -33.85 -6.84
C LEU A 94 36.69 -33.76 -6.56
N LEU A 95 37.10 -32.88 -5.63
CA LEU A 95 38.48 -32.76 -5.20
C LEU A 95 38.94 -33.96 -4.35
N GLN A 96 38.04 -34.57 -3.58
CA GLN A 96 38.34 -35.79 -2.83
C GLN A 96 38.46 -37.03 -3.73
N GLU A 97 37.67 -37.11 -4.81
CA GLU A 97 37.63 -38.29 -5.70
C GLU A 97 38.74 -38.33 -6.77
N SER A 98 39.37 -37.20 -7.13
CA SER A 98 40.33 -37.16 -8.24
C SER A 98 41.55 -36.24 -8.02
N PRO A 99 42.59 -36.72 -7.30
CA PRO A 99 43.77 -35.92 -6.95
C PRO A 99 44.83 -35.74 -8.06
N ASN A 100 44.67 -36.35 -9.25
CA ASN A 100 45.79 -36.63 -10.15
C ASN A 100 46.09 -35.63 -11.29
N PHE A 101 45.80 -34.33 -11.14
CA PHE A 101 46.25 -33.32 -12.12
C PHE A 101 46.66 -32.02 -11.42
N ILE A 102 47.95 -31.87 -11.14
CA ILE A 102 48.56 -30.86 -10.27
C ILE A 102 48.20 -29.43 -10.73
N ASP A 103 48.23 -29.15 -12.04
CA ASP A 103 47.90 -27.82 -12.62
C ASP A 103 46.38 -27.54 -12.67
N SER A 104 45.56 -28.59 -12.53
CA SER A 104 44.09 -28.47 -12.39
C SER A 104 43.67 -28.32 -10.93
N GLU A 105 44.50 -28.76 -9.99
CA GLU A 105 44.15 -28.85 -8.58
C GLU A 105 44.17 -27.46 -7.92
N GLU A 106 45.19 -26.65 -8.19
CA GLU A 106 45.30 -25.28 -7.67
C GLU A 106 44.10 -24.41 -8.11
N LYS A 107 43.74 -24.44 -9.40
CA LYS A 107 42.55 -23.77 -9.93
C LYS A 107 41.23 -24.28 -9.34
N LYS A 108 41.15 -25.57 -9.02
CA LYS A 108 39.97 -26.15 -8.35
C LYS A 108 39.89 -25.70 -6.88
N ARG A 109 41.03 -25.59 -6.18
CA ARG A 109 41.10 -25.08 -4.80
C ARG A 109 40.73 -23.60 -4.75
N GLU A 110 41.26 -22.76 -5.63
CA GLU A 110 40.86 -21.34 -5.74
C GLU A 110 39.35 -21.18 -5.98
N ARG A 111 38.78 -22.03 -6.86
CA ARG A 111 37.35 -22.02 -7.13
C ARG A 111 36.52 -22.51 -5.93
N LEU A 112 37.04 -23.45 -5.16
CA LEU A 112 36.40 -23.92 -3.92
C LEU A 112 36.36 -22.79 -2.88
N GLU A 113 37.49 -22.12 -2.66
CA GLU A 113 37.57 -20.97 -1.75
C GLU A 113 36.57 -19.87 -2.14
N LEU A 114 36.48 -19.55 -3.44
CA LEU A 114 35.51 -18.59 -3.95
C LEU A 114 34.05 -19.02 -3.67
N TYR A 115 33.70 -20.29 -3.91
CA TYR A 115 32.34 -20.77 -3.66
C TYR A 115 32.02 -20.84 -2.16
N GLU A 116 32.98 -21.18 -1.31
CA GLU A 116 32.82 -21.14 0.14
C GLU A 116 32.61 -19.71 0.67
N GLU A 117 33.36 -18.74 0.15
CA GLU A 117 33.19 -17.32 0.49
C GLU A 117 31.82 -16.80 0.05
N LEU A 118 31.40 -17.12 -1.17
CA LEU A 118 30.07 -16.79 -1.69
C LEU A 118 28.95 -17.44 -0.85
N CYS A 119 29.12 -18.70 -0.46
CA CYS A 119 28.19 -19.41 0.42
C CYS A 119 28.07 -18.72 1.79
N LYS A 120 29.20 -18.35 2.41
CA LYS A 120 29.22 -17.60 3.68
C LYS A 120 28.47 -16.27 3.53
N SER A 121 28.80 -15.49 2.50
CA SER A 121 28.15 -14.21 2.22
C SER A 121 26.64 -14.36 2.02
N GLN A 122 26.19 -15.38 1.28
CA GLN A 122 24.77 -15.68 1.10
C GLN A 122 24.06 -16.02 2.42
N LYS A 123 24.66 -16.90 3.24
CA LYS A 123 24.11 -17.24 4.57
C LYS A 123 24.04 -16.03 5.49
N THR A 124 25.07 -15.18 5.51
CA THR A 124 25.06 -13.94 6.30
C THR A 124 23.94 -13.00 5.85
N ARG A 125 23.75 -12.82 4.54
CA ARG A 125 22.64 -11.99 4.02
C ARG A 125 21.27 -12.57 4.35
N GLN A 126 21.11 -13.89 4.31
CA GLN A 126 19.87 -14.55 4.74
C GLN A 126 19.54 -14.27 6.20
N VAL A 127 20.53 -14.44 7.09
CA VAL A 127 20.37 -14.20 8.53
C VAL A 127 20.07 -12.73 8.80
N GLN A 128 20.80 -11.80 8.15
CA GLN A 128 20.55 -10.37 8.28
C GLN A 128 19.14 -9.98 7.82
N ALA A 129 18.71 -10.47 6.64
CA ALA A 129 17.37 -10.18 6.13
C ALA A 129 16.27 -10.76 7.02
N ALA A 130 16.47 -11.96 7.59
CA ALA A 130 15.54 -12.54 8.55
C ALA A 130 15.44 -11.70 9.83
N GLN A 131 16.58 -11.25 10.35
CA GLN A 131 16.64 -10.42 11.56
C GLN A 131 16.03 -9.02 11.33
N GLU A 132 16.30 -8.40 10.17
CA GLU A 132 15.65 -7.14 9.78
C GLU A 132 14.13 -7.31 9.68
N TYR A 133 13.67 -8.41 9.10
CA TYR A 133 12.24 -8.71 9.02
C TYR A 133 11.60 -8.91 10.39
N GLU A 134 12.26 -9.65 11.29
CA GLU A 134 11.80 -9.85 12.66
C GLU A 134 11.73 -8.52 13.44
N ASN A 135 12.77 -7.69 13.32
CA ASN A 135 12.79 -6.36 13.93
C ASN A 135 11.65 -5.47 13.42
N TYR A 136 11.40 -5.49 12.10
CA TYR A 136 10.27 -4.78 11.50
C TYR A 136 8.93 -5.29 12.04
N GLN A 137 8.73 -6.61 12.13
CA GLN A 137 7.48 -7.19 12.65
C GLN A 137 7.26 -6.83 14.12
N ASN A 138 8.30 -6.90 14.95
CA ASN A 138 8.23 -6.51 16.36
C ASN A 138 7.89 -5.02 16.52
N CYS A 139 8.48 -4.15 15.71
CA CYS A 139 8.12 -2.74 15.68
C CYS A 139 6.67 -2.53 15.24
N ARG A 140 6.25 -3.18 14.15
CA ARG A 140 4.88 -3.11 13.62
C ARG A 140 3.86 -3.55 14.66
N SER A 141 4.08 -4.66 15.36
CA SER A 141 3.16 -5.14 16.42
C SER A 141 2.98 -4.10 17.51
N LYS A 142 4.09 -3.56 18.04
CA LYS A 142 4.07 -2.53 19.09
C LYS A 142 3.34 -1.27 18.66
N VAL A 143 3.52 -0.84 17.40
CA VAL A 143 2.83 0.33 16.87
C VAL A 143 1.33 0.05 16.74
N LEU A 144 0.94 -1.10 16.19
CA LEU A 144 -0.47 -1.46 16.02
C LEU A 144 -1.18 -1.67 17.37
N GLU A 145 -0.50 -2.21 18.37
CA GLU A 145 -1.03 -2.33 19.74
C GLU A 145 -1.47 -0.97 20.31
N MET A 146 -0.74 0.12 20.01
CA MET A 146 -1.14 1.47 20.44
C MET A 146 -2.45 1.96 19.82
N PHE A 147 -2.88 1.41 18.68
CA PHE A 147 -4.10 1.80 17.99
C PHE A 147 -5.32 0.95 18.36
N PHE A 148 -5.11 -0.33 18.74
CA PHE A 148 -6.20 -1.28 18.98
C PHE A 148 -6.45 -1.60 20.45
N TRP A 149 -5.61 -1.13 21.38
CA TRP A 149 -5.71 -1.39 22.83
C TRP A 149 -5.72 -0.11 23.71
N ASN A 150 -6.37 0.95 23.25
CA ASN A 150 -6.71 2.14 24.05
C ASN A 150 -8.23 2.36 24.09
#